data_AF-A0A942J620-F1
#
_entry.id   AF-A0A942J620-F1
#
_cell.length_a   1.000
_cell.length_b   1.000
_cell.length_c   1.000
_cell.angle_alpha   90.00
_cell.angle_beta   90.00
_cell.angle_gamma   90.00
#
_symmetry.space_group_name_H-M   'P 1'
#
loop_
_entity.id
_entity.type
_entity.pdbx_description
1 polymer ?
#
loop_
_entity_poly.entity_id
_entity_poly.type
_entity_poly.pdbx_seq_one_letter_code
_entity_poly.pdbx_strand_id
1 'polypeptide(L)' 'MTGPSQAFLSTVYQLSRAGRWRGFNAFEIGRNLGFSDHTTRTVIRQLAQQGLLEELSPDLFFSISNEGLRQAERLRA' A
#
# COMPACT_ATOMS: atom_id res chain seq x y z
N MET A 1 17.21 6.94 0.10
CA MET A 1 16.55 5.82 0.82
C MET A 1 15.06 5.96 0.62
N THR A 2 14.42 4.98 -0.02
CA THR A 2 12.98 4.94 -0.25
C THR A 2 12.29 4.69 1.10
N GLY A 3 11.41 5.60 1.55
CA GLY A 3 10.75 5.45 2.86
C GLY A 3 9.81 4.24 2.93
N PRO A 4 9.47 3.73 4.12
CA PRO A 4 8.60 2.54 4.28
C PRO A 4 7.27 2.67 3.54
N SER A 5 6.64 3.84 3.61
CA SER A 5 5.37 4.13 2.94
C SER A 5 5.49 4.16 1.42
N GLN A 6 6.65 4.60 0.90
CA GLN A 6 6.94 4.62 -0.54
C GLN A 6 7.17 3.21 -1.08
N ALA A 7 7.91 2.37 -0.34
CA ALA A 7 8.13 0.97 -0.67
C ALA A 7 6.81 0.18 -0.67
N PHE A 8 5.96 0.42 0.34
CA PHE A 8 4.63 -0.19 0.45
C PHE A 8 3.73 0.21 -0.73
N LEU A 9 3.58 1.52 -0.98
CA LEU A 9 2.74 2.03 -2.06
C LEU A 9 3.20 1.52 -3.45
N SER A 10 4.52 1.44 -3.67
CA SER A 10 5.09 0.91 -4.92
C SER A 10 4.77 -0.57 -5.12
N THR A 11 4.77 -1.36 -4.04
CA THR A 11 4.43 -2.78 -4.08
C THR A 11 2.95 -2.98 -4.37
N VAL A 12 2.09 -2.22 -3.68
CA VAL A 12 0.65 -2.22 -3.94
C VAL A 12 0.35 -1.87 -5.41
N TYR A 13 1.01 -0.86 -5.96
CA TYR A 13 0.85 -0.47 -7.37
C TYR A 13 1.28 -1.57 -8.35
N GLN A 14 2.36 -2.30 -8.05
CA GLN A 14 2.77 -3.45 -8.87
C GLN A 14 1.70 -4.55 -8.88
N LEU A 15 1.15 -4.85 -7.71
CA LEU A 15 0.11 -5.87 -7.55
C LEU A 15 -1.17 -5.47 -8.29
N SER A 16 -1.60 -4.21 -8.19
CA SER A 16 -2.80 -3.71 -8.88
C SER A 16 -2.63 -3.76 -10.40
N ARG A 17 -1.45 -3.43 -10.93
CA ARG A 17 -1.17 -3.50 -12.37
C ARG A 17 -1.04 -4.90 -12.94
N ALA A 18 -0.72 -5.90 -12.13
CA ALA A 18 -0.63 -7.29 -12.56
C ALA A 18 -2.00 -7.93 -12.87
N GLY A 19 -3.09 -7.14 -12.87
CA GLY A 19 -4.46 -7.63 -13.04
C GLY A 19 -4.95 -8.45 -11.84
N ARG A 20 -4.15 -8.53 -10.77
CA ARG A 20 -4.49 -9.18 -9.52
C ARG A 20 -5.09 -8.14 -8.58
N TRP A 21 -6.43 -8.12 -8.55
CA TRP A 21 -7.25 -7.82 -7.37
C TRP A 21 -7.97 -6.47 -7.21
N ARG A 22 -9.10 -6.59 -6.49
CA ARG A 22 -9.96 -5.54 -5.92
C ARG A 22 -9.59 -5.17 -4.47
N GLY A 23 -8.55 -5.78 -3.89
CA GLY A 23 -8.11 -5.57 -2.51
C GLY A 23 -6.94 -6.48 -2.14
N PHE A 24 -6.08 -6.07 -1.21
CA PHE A 24 -4.88 -6.78 -0.80
C PHE A 24 -4.77 -6.88 0.73
N ASN A 25 -4.13 -7.95 1.22
CA ASN A 25 -3.83 -8.11 2.62
C ASN A 25 -2.61 -7.25 2.99
N ALA A 26 -2.82 -6.23 3.82
CA ALA A 26 -1.77 -5.29 4.20
C ALA A 26 -0.58 -5.97 4.92
N PHE A 27 -0.85 -6.95 5.79
CA PHE A 27 0.18 -7.65 6.57
C PHE A 27 0.98 -8.64 5.72
N GLU A 28 0.40 -9.20 4.66
CA GLU A 28 1.18 -9.98 3.69
C GLU A 28 2.18 -9.11 2.94
N ILE A 29 1.75 -7.93 2.48
CA ILE A 29 2.65 -6.97 1.82
C ILE A 29 3.73 -6.50 2.80
N GLY A 30 3.34 -6.13 4.02
CA GLY A 30 4.28 -5.72 5.06
C GLY A 30 5.36 -6.76 5.33
N ARG A 31 4.97 -8.03 5.52
CA ARG A 31 5.92 -9.14 5.70
C ARG A 31 6.84 -9.35 4.50
N ASN A 32 6.31 -9.26 3.28
CA ASN A 32 7.12 -9.37 2.06
C ASN A 32 8.16 -8.24 1.93
N LEU A 33 7.89 -7.08 2.53
CA LEU A 33 8.82 -5.95 2.62
C LEU A 33 9.75 -6.02 3.83
N GLY A 34 9.64 -7.07 4.66
CA GLY A 34 10.40 -7.21 5.90
C GLY A 34 9.94 -6.28 7.02
N PHE A 35 8.72 -5.74 6.94
CA PHE A 35 8.16 -4.88 7.97
C PHE A 35 7.54 -5.71 9.10
N SER A 36 7.67 -5.19 10.33
CA SER A 36 6.90 -5.70 11.47
C SER A 36 5.41 -5.37 11.31
N ASP A 37 4.54 -6.06 12.05
CA ASP A 37 3.11 -5.73 12.10
C ASP A 37 2.87 -4.30 12.57
N HIS A 38 3.66 -3.82 13.53
CA HIS A 38 3.57 -2.44 14.03
C HIS A 38 3.94 -1.41 12.95
N THR A 39 5.04 -1.66 12.23
CA THR A 39 5.47 -0.82 11.10
C THR A 39 4.42 -0.83 10.00
N THR A 40 3.87 -2.01 9.67
CA THR A 40 2.85 -2.17 8.65
C THR A 40 1.58 -1.38 8.99
N ARG A 41 1.09 -1.48 10.23
CA ARG A 41 -0.06 -0.69 10.73
C ARG A 41 0.19 0.82 10.61
N THR A 42 1.40 1.26 10.96
CA THR A 42 1.77 2.68 10.86
C THR A 42 1.76 3.15 9.40
N VAL A 43 2.32 2.35 8.50
CA VAL A 43 2.36 2.66 7.06
C VAL A 43 0.97 2.69 6.44
N ILE A 44 0.13 1.68 6.66
CA ILE A 44 -1.22 1.66 6.09
C ILE A 44 -2.08 2.80 6.61
N ARG A 45 -1.98 3.13 7.91
CA ARG A 45 -2.71 4.27 8.49
C ARG A 45 -2.26 5.58 7.86
N GLN A 46 -0.96 5.78 7.68
CA GLN A 46 -0.44 6.97 7.05
C GLN A 46 -0.92 7.09 5.59
N LEU A 47 -0.85 6.01 4.80
CA LEU A 47 -1.28 6.02 3.41
C LEU A 47 -2.81 6.19 3.27
N ALA A 48 -3.59 5.60 4.17
CA ALA A 48 -5.04 5.79 4.22
C ALA A 48 -5.42 7.23 4.61
N GLN A 49 -4.74 7.83 5.59
CA GLN A 49 -4.92 9.25 5.95
C GLN A 49 -4.56 10.21 4.81
N GLN A 50 -3.62 9.82 3.95
CA GLN A 50 -3.26 10.55 2.73
C GLN A 50 -4.25 10.29 1.57
N GLY A 51 -5.27 9.44 1.77
CA GLY A 51 -6.22 9.08 0.73
C GLY A 51 -5.64 8.22 -0.39
N LEU A 52 -4.49 7.57 -0.16
CA LEU A 52 -3.79 6.74 -1.16
C LEU A 52 -4.26 5.28 -1.12
N LEU A 53 -4.74 4.83 0.03
CA LEU A 53 -5.36 3.52 0.22
C LEU A 53 -6.79 3.68 0.73
N GLU A 54 -7.66 2.79 0.28
CA GLU A 54 -9.05 2.70 0.73
C GLU A 54 -9.24 1.39 1.51
N GLU A 55 -9.74 1.49 2.73
CA GLU A 55 -9.99 0.34 3.59
C GLU A 55 -11.25 -0.40 3.13
N LEU A 56 -11.09 -1.68 2.81
CA LEU A 56 -12.19 -2.58 2.42
C LEU A 56 -12.64 -3.44 3.59
N SER A 57 -11.73 -3.77 4.50
CA SER A 57 -12.01 -4.48 5.74
C SER A 57 -11.07 -3.98 6.83
N PRO A 58 -11.60 -3.76 8.05
CA PRO A 58 -10.84 -3.22 9.17
C PRO A 58 -9.46 -3.87 9.34
N ASP A 59 -8.40 -3.06 9.25
CA ASP A 59 -7.00 -3.43 9.43
C ASP A 59 -6.43 -4.53 8.50
N LEU A 60 -7.23 -5.16 7.65
CA LEU A 60 -6.82 -6.38 6.94
C LEU A 60 -6.72 -6.18 5.44
N PHE A 61 -7.78 -5.68 4.82
CA PHE A 61 -7.87 -5.54 3.37
C PHE A 61 -8.00 -4.09 2.94
N PHE A 62 -7.15 -3.70 2.00
CA PHE A 62 -7.12 -2.35 1.43
C PHE A 62 -7.13 -2.43 -0.09
N SER A 63 -7.62 -1.40 -0.75
CA SER A 63 -7.38 -1.16 -2.18
C SER A 63 -6.57 0.12 -2.36
N ILE A 64 -5.94 0.26 -3.52
CA ILE A 64 -5.26 1.51 -3.88
C ILE A 64 -6.27 2.45 -4.49
N SER A 65 -6.31 3.69 -4.01
CA SER A 65 -7.19 4.72 -4.57
C SER A 65 -6.64 5.23 -5.90
N ASN A 66 -7.47 5.99 -6.64
CA ASN A 66 -7.00 6.68 -7.83
C ASN A 66 -5.86 7.67 -7.55
N GLU A 67 -5.84 8.30 -6.37
CA GLU A 67 -4.72 9.17 -5.98
C GLU A 67 -3.48 8.36 -5.63
N GLY A 68 -3.64 7.21 -4.95
CA GLY A 68 -2.56 6.26 -4.69
C GLY A 68 -1.89 5.79 -5.98
N LEU A 69 -2.68 5.48 -7.01
CA LEU A 69 -2.18 5.11 -8.34
C LEU A 69 -1.34 6.23 -8.95
N ARG A 70 -1.85 7.47 -8.98
CA ARG A 70 -1.13 8.64 -9.52
C ARG A 70 0.16 8.92 -8.76
N GLN A 71 0.13 8.83 -7.43
CA GLN A 71 1.32 9.06 -6.63
C GLN A 71 2.35 7.96 -6.83
N ALA A 72 1.94 6.69 -6.90
CA ALA A 72 2.84 5.57 -7.19
C ALA A 72 3.53 5.71 -8.56
N GLU A 73 2.84 6.25 -9.56
CA GLU A 73 3.41 6.55 -10.88
C GLU A 73 4.49 7.62 -10.83
N ARG A 74 4.26 8.69 -10.06
CA ARG A 74 5.27 9.76 -9.87
C ARG A 74 6.53 9.26 -9.19
N LEU A 75 6.42 8.27 -8.30
CA LEU A 75 7.58 7.69 -7.59
C LEU A 75 8.47 6.84 -8.50
N ARG A 76 8.04 6.55 -9.74
CA ARG A 76 8.77 5.77 -10.74
C ARG A 76 9.33 6.61 -11.88
N ALA A 77 8.93 7.87 -12.00
CA ALA A 77 9.46 8.83 -12.97
C ALA A 77 10.78 9.42 -12.46
#